data_AF-A0A1W9WG16-F1
#
_entry.id   AF-A0A1W9WG16-F1
#
_cell.length_a   1.000
_cell.length_b   1.000
_cell.length_c   1.000
_cell.angle_alpha   90.00
_cell.angle_beta   90.00
_cell.angle_gamma   90.00
#
_symmetry.space_group_name_H-M   'P 1'
#
loop_
_entity.id
_entity.type
_entity.pdbx_description
1 polymer ?
#
loop_
_entity_poly.entity_id
_entity_poly.type
_entity_poly.pdbx_seq_one_letter_code
_entity_poly.pdbx_strand_id
1 'polypeptide(L)'
;MPNLTININADLLHQTKIYAASQGISLSQMIKEYFGEITKITPKTQNSAQVRTILKRYSEDKLSRKETMALLGVDYGELIIMMADNLMPLPTLPEPEITEMAAMFSKIWRSSQ
;
A
#
# COMPACT_ATOMS: atom_id res chain seq x y z
N MET A 1 9.07 17.47 9.41
CA MET A 1 9.87 16.26 9.13
C MET A 1 10.50 15.79 10.44
N PRO A 2 10.56 14.49 10.72
CA PRO A 2 11.30 13.97 11.88
C PRO A 2 12.79 14.25 11.71
N ASN A 3 13.48 14.54 12.82
CA ASN A 3 14.93 14.74 12.85
C ASN A 3 15.62 13.41 13.21
N LEU A 4 16.73 13.11 12.52
CA LEU A 4 17.59 11.97 12.83
C LEU A 4 18.94 12.48 13.33
N THR A 5 19.36 12.02 14.52
CA THR A 5 20.69 12.26 15.06
C THR A 5 21.43 10.93 15.12
N ILE A 6 22.60 10.86 14.47
CA ILE A 6 23.46 9.69 14.44
C ILE A 6 24.87 10.07 14.89
N ASN A 7 25.51 9.18 15.63
CA ASN A 7 26.91 9.34 16.01
C ASN A 7 27.79 8.64 14.97
N ILE A 8 28.72 9.38 14.37
CA ILE A 8 29.62 8.92 13.32
C ILE A 8 31.03 9.42 13.65
N ASN A 9 32.03 8.58 13.40
CA ASN A 9 33.44 8.95 13.53
C ASN A 9 33.76 10.19 12.66
N ALA A 10 34.54 11.13 13.20
CA ALA A 10 34.81 12.41 12.55
C ALA A 10 35.55 12.27 11.20
N ASP A 11 36.49 11.33 11.10
CA ASP A 11 37.24 11.07 9.87
C ASP A 11 36.32 10.50 8.80
N LEU A 12 35.44 9.57 9.18
CA LEU A 12 34.44 9.00 8.27
C LEU A 12 33.46 10.08 7.78
N LEU A 13 32.98 10.97 8.66
CA LEU A 13 32.11 12.07 8.26
C LEU A 13 32.81 13.00 7.26
N HIS A 14 34.08 13.28 7.47
CA HIS A 14 34.87 14.14 6.59
C HIS A 14 35.05 13.51 5.21
N GLN A 15 35.48 12.24 5.16
CA GLN A 15 35.67 11.51 3.90
C GLN A 15 34.36 11.38 3.11
N THR A 16 33.25 11.05 3.78
CA THR A 16 31.94 10.94 3.11
C THR A 16 31.47 12.29 2.56
N LYS A 17 31.75 13.41 3.23
CA LYS A 17 31.44 14.75 2.70
C LYS A 17 32.24 15.08 1.44
N ILE A 18 33.54 14.75 1.42
CA ILE A 18 34.40 14.94 0.24
C ILE A 18 33.85 14.09 -0.93
N TYR A 19 33.53 12.83 -0.65
CA TYR A 19 32.96 11.93 -1.66
C TYR A 19 31.64 12.47 -2.21
N ALA A 20 30.70 12.86 -1.34
CA ALA A 20 29.41 13.41 -1.76
C ALA A 20 29.59 14.66 -2.65
N ALA A 21 30.49 15.56 -2.27
CA ALA A 21 30.82 16.74 -3.08
C ALA A 21 31.42 16.37 -4.44
N SER A 22 32.28 15.34 -4.51
CA SER A 22 32.84 14.86 -5.78
C SER A 22 31.78 14.29 -6.73
N GLN A 23 30.68 13.77 -6.18
CA GLN A 23 29.54 13.24 -6.92
C GLN A 23 28.44 14.29 -7.17
N GLY A 24 28.65 15.55 -6.73
CA GLY A 24 27.65 16.62 -6.88
C GLY A 24 26.38 16.42 -6.06
N ILE A 25 26.40 15.56 -5.03
CA ILE A 25 25.25 15.27 -4.16
C ILE A 25 25.51 15.72 -2.72
N SER A 26 24.44 15.80 -1.93
CA SER A 26 24.56 16.10 -0.49
C SER A 26 24.70 14.83 0.34
N LEU A 27 25.33 14.93 1.51
CA LEU A 27 25.40 13.83 2.49
C LEU A 27 24.00 13.29 2.85
N SER A 28 23.02 14.18 2.99
CA SER A 28 21.64 13.77 3.31
C SER A 28 20.97 13.02 2.18
N GLN A 29 21.27 13.37 0.91
CA GLN A 29 20.82 12.62 -0.25
C GLN A 29 21.44 11.23 -0.28
N MET A 30 22.74 11.13 -0.07
CA MET A 30 23.45 9.84 0.00
C MET A 30 22.88 8.92 1.10
N ILE A 31 22.63 9.46 2.30
CA ILE A 31 22.01 8.70 3.40
C ILE A 31 20.59 8.24 3.03
N LYS A 32 19.79 9.10 2.40
CA LYS A 32 18.43 8.75 1.96
C LYS A 32 18.44 7.64 0.91
N GLU A 33 19.34 7.72 -0.06
CA GLU A 33 19.49 6.70 -1.11
C GLU A 33 19.91 5.37 -0.49
N TYR A 34 20.93 5.37 0.38
CA TYR A 34 21.37 4.16 1.07
C TYR A 34 20.26 3.54 1.93
N PHE A 35 19.53 4.35 2.69
CA PHE A 35 18.37 3.86 3.44
C PHE A 35 17.27 3.29 2.54
N GLY A 36 17.05 3.90 1.36
CA GLY A 36 16.13 3.38 0.37
C GLY A 36 16.58 2.03 -0.20
N GLU A 37 17.87 1.86 -0.47
CA GLU A 37 18.43 0.60 -0.97
C GLU A 37 18.32 -0.54 0.07
N ILE A 38 18.73 -0.30 1.32
CA ILE A 38 18.71 -1.36 2.35
C ILE A 38 17.28 -1.76 2.75
N THR A 39 16.35 -0.81 2.75
CA THR A 39 14.94 -1.08 3.11
C THR A 39 14.10 -1.50 1.91
N LYS A 40 14.66 -1.40 0.69
CA LYS A 40 13.93 -1.49 -0.58
C LYS A 40 12.77 -0.49 -0.68
N ILE A 41 12.78 0.58 0.11
CA ILE A 41 11.80 1.67 0.09
C ILE A 41 12.29 2.77 -0.87
N THR A 42 11.83 2.67 -2.10
CA THR A 42 11.79 3.74 -3.10
C THR A 42 10.51 4.60 -2.93
N PRO A 43 10.45 5.83 -3.47
CA PRO A 43 9.23 6.64 -3.49
C PRO A 43 8.01 5.90 -4.07
N LYS A 44 8.24 5.00 -5.04
CA LYS A 44 7.21 4.10 -5.60
C LYS A 44 6.73 3.03 -4.61
N THR A 45 7.62 2.50 -3.76
CA THR A 45 7.27 1.46 -2.77
C THR A 45 6.77 2.02 -1.44
N GLN A 46 7.07 3.28 -1.13
CA GLN A 46 6.47 3.98 0.00
C GLN A 46 4.96 4.14 -0.20
N ASN A 47 4.53 4.47 -1.43
CA ASN A 47 3.12 4.36 -1.82
C ASN A 47 2.63 2.91 -1.83
N SER A 48 3.44 1.94 -2.30
CA SER A 48 2.98 0.54 -2.37
C SER A 48 2.72 -0.10 -1.00
N ALA A 49 3.48 0.24 0.04
CA ALA A 49 3.27 -0.28 1.39
C ALA A 49 1.97 0.26 2.01
N GLN A 50 1.67 1.54 1.80
CA GLN A 50 0.43 2.17 2.24
C GLN A 50 -0.78 1.63 1.45
N VAL A 51 -0.65 1.52 0.12
CA VAL A 51 -1.65 0.89 -0.75
C VAL A 51 -1.93 -0.54 -0.30
N ARG A 52 -0.90 -1.38 -0.11
CA ARG A 52 -1.08 -2.76 0.34
C ARG A 52 -1.73 -2.85 1.71
N THR A 53 -1.47 -1.90 2.61
CA THR A 53 -2.14 -1.83 3.91
C THR A 53 -3.63 -1.51 3.77
N ILE A 54 -3.98 -0.57 2.89
CA ILE A 54 -5.37 -0.22 2.58
C ILE A 54 -6.09 -1.42 1.94
N LEU A 55 -5.49 -2.05 0.92
CA LEU A 55 -6.04 -3.24 0.26
C LEU A 55 -6.23 -4.41 1.22
N LYS A 56 -5.28 -4.65 2.13
CA LYS A 56 -5.42 -5.68 3.17
C LYS A 56 -6.59 -5.41 4.12
N ARG A 57 -6.76 -4.15 4.55
CA ARG A 57 -7.89 -3.78 5.40
C ARG A 57 -9.23 -3.94 4.67
N TYR A 58 -9.26 -3.67 3.38
CA TYR A 58 -10.43 -3.94 2.54
C TYR A 58 -10.71 -5.45 2.40
N SER A 59 -9.69 -6.29 2.18
CA SER A 59 -9.87 -7.75 2.09
C SER A 59 -10.37 -8.37 3.39
N GLU A 60 -9.98 -7.80 4.54
CA GLU A 60 -10.39 -8.22 5.88
C GLU A 60 -11.72 -7.58 6.34
N ASP A 61 -12.43 -6.90 5.43
CA ASP A 61 -13.71 -6.23 5.69
C ASP A 61 -13.65 -5.15 6.80
N LYS A 62 -12.45 -4.60 7.06
CA LYS A 62 -12.17 -3.52 8.02
C LYS A 62 -12.28 -2.12 7.41
N LEU A 63 -12.55 -2.04 6.12
CA LEU A 63 -12.82 -0.81 5.36
C LEU A 63 -13.92 -1.12 4.37
N SER A 64 -14.90 -0.22 4.24
CA SER A 64 -15.90 -0.36 3.20
C SER A 64 -15.29 -0.14 1.81
N ARG A 65 -15.97 -0.67 0.78
CA ARG A 65 -15.61 -0.42 -0.62
C ARG A 65 -15.48 1.07 -0.94
N LYS A 66 -16.41 1.89 -0.45
CA LYS A 66 -16.45 3.34 -0.73
C LYS A 66 -15.27 4.06 -0.09
N GLU A 67 -14.92 3.74 1.15
CA GLU A 67 -13.77 4.33 1.84
C GLU A 67 -12.46 3.91 1.18
N THR A 68 -12.35 2.65 0.77
CA THR A 68 -11.17 2.11 0.10
C THR A 68 -10.91 2.82 -1.23
N MET A 69 -11.95 2.96 -2.06
CA MET A 69 -11.87 3.71 -3.32
C MET A 69 -11.47 5.18 -3.09
N ALA A 70 -12.02 5.83 -2.05
CA ALA A 70 -11.69 7.22 -1.73
C ALA A 70 -10.23 7.39 -1.24
N LEU A 71 -9.72 6.46 -0.43
CA LEU A 71 -8.35 6.50 0.09
C LEU A 71 -7.29 6.23 -1.00
N LEU A 72 -7.63 5.42 -1.99
CA LEU A 72 -6.76 5.07 -3.10
C LEU A 72 -6.93 6.01 -4.31
N GLY A 73 -8.04 6.76 -4.38
CA GLY A 73 -8.36 7.64 -5.49
C GLY A 73 -8.71 6.89 -6.77
N VAL A 74 -9.33 5.71 -6.65
CA VAL A 74 -9.60 4.79 -7.76
C VAL A 74 -11.07 4.41 -7.84
N ASP A 75 -11.50 3.93 -9.00
CA ASP A 75 -12.83 3.33 -9.15
C ASP A 75 -12.87 1.85 -8.74
N TYR A 76 -14.05 1.21 -8.86
CA TYR A 76 -14.20 -0.17 -8.43
C TYR A 76 -13.49 -1.18 -9.35
N GLY A 77 -13.40 -0.91 -10.65
CA GLY A 77 -12.69 -1.77 -11.59
C GLY A 77 -11.18 -1.74 -11.33
N GLU A 78 -10.65 -0.55 -11.13
CA GLU A 78 -9.25 -0.34 -10.72
C GLU A 78 -8.95 -0.99 -9.37
N LEU A 79 -9.86 -0.89 -8.39
CA LEU A 79 -9.71 -1.58 -7.11
C LEU A 79 -9.60 -3.10 -7.28
N ILE A 80 -10.41 -3.72 -8.16
CA ILE A 80 -10.33 -5.17 -8.42
C ILE A 80 -8.98 -5.55 -9.01
N ILE A 81 -8.47 -4.77 -9.99
CA ILE A 81 -7.15 -5.01 -10.59
C ILE A 81 -6.05 -4.90 -9.52
N MET A 82 -6.10 -3.86 -8.69
CA MET A 82 -5.14 -3.67 -7.61
C MET A 82 -5.16 -4.82 -6.59
N MET A 83 -6.34 -5.37 -6.27
CA MET A 83 -6.48 -6.54 -5.39
C MET A 83 -5.85 -7.77 -6.02
N ALA A 84 -6.09 -8.01 -7.32
CA ALA A 84 -5.50 -9.12 -8.06
C ALA A 84 -3.97 -9.02 -8.14
N ASP A 85 -3.43 -7.85 -8.49
CA ASP A 85 -1.99 -7.60 -8.57
C ASP A 85 -1.27 -7.79 -7.23
N ASN A 86 -1.99 -7.62 -6.11
CA ASN A 86 -1.47 -7.78 -4.75
C ASN A 86 -1.81 -9.14 -4.12
N LEU A 87 -2.43 -10.06 -4.87
CA LEU A 87 -2.86 -11.39 -4.40
C LEU A 87 -3.76 -11.31 -3.15
N MET A 88 -4.63 -10.29 -3.09
CA MET A 88 -5.57 -10.09 -2.00
C MET A 88 -6.97 -10.56 -2.41
N PRO A 89 -7.68 -11.34 -1.58
CA PRO A 89 -9.04 -11.74 -1.88
C PRO A 89 -10.00 -10.56 -1.76
N LEU A 90 -11.05 -10.54 -2.57
CA LEU A 90 -12.15 -9.60 -2.35
C LEU A 90 -12.90 -9.98 -1.07
N PRO A 91 -13.40 -8.98 -0.30
CA PRO A 91 -14.24 -9.28 0.85
C PRO A 91 -15.48 -10.06 0.39
N THR A 92 -15.72 -11.19 1.04
CA THR A 92 -16.88 -12.05 0.80
C THR A 92 -18.01 -11.65 1.73
N LEU A 93 -19.23 -11.65 1.22
CA LEU A 93 -20.41 -11.48 2.08
C LEU A 93 -20.47 -12.62 3.11
N PRO A 94 -20.97 -12.37 4.33
CA PRO A 94 -21.24 -13.42 5.30
C PRO A 94 -22.14 -14.51 4.71
N GLU A 95 -21.85 -15.78 5.02
CA GLU A 95 -22.59 -16.95 4.52
C GLU A 95 -24.12 -16.88 4.75
N PRO A 96 -24.63 -16.36 5.89
CA PRO A 96 -26.06 -16.18 6.08
C PRO A 96 -26.69 -15.23 5.05
N GLU A 97 -26.02 -14.11 4.74
CA GLU A 97 -26.51 -13.11 3.78
C GLU A 97 -26.54 -13.69 2.36
N ILE A 98 -25.50 -14.45 1.98
CA ILE A 98 -25.46 -15.16 0.70
C ILE A 98 -26.63 -16.13 0.56
N THR A 99 -26.95 -16.86 1.64
CA THR A 99 -28.05 -17.82 1.67
C THR A 99 -29.41 -17.14 1.51
N GLU A 100 -29.62 -16.02 2.22
CA GLU A 100 -30.85 -15.23 2.09
C GLU A 100 -31.02 -14.64 0.68
N MET A 101 -29.94 -14.11 0.09
CA MET A 101 -29.96 -13.59 -1.28
C MET A 101 -30.29 -14.70 -2.31
N ALA A 102 -29.69 -15.88 -2.16
CA ALA A 102 -29.95 -17.02 -3.03
C ALA A 102 -31.40 -17.52 -2.91
N ALA A 103 -31.95 -17.55 -1.70
CA ALA A 103 -33.34 -17.89 -1.45
C ALA A 103 -34.31 -16.86 -2.07
N MET A 104 -34.00 -15.57 -1.93
CA MET A 104 -34.79 -14.48 -2.51
C MET A 104 -34.79 -14.54 -4.04
N PHE A 105 -33.62 -14.72 -4.66
CA PHE A 105 -33.50 -14.92 -6.10
C PHE A 105 -34.32 -16.11 -6.60
N SER A 106 -34.20 -17.26 -5.91
CA SER A 106 -34.96 -18.47 -6.25
C SER A 106 -36.47 -18.26 -6.19
N LYS A 107 -36.94 -17.46 -5.22
CA LYS A 107 -38.36 -17.10 -5.10
C LYS A 107 -38.83 -16.21 -6.25
N ILE A 108 -38.06 -15.17 -6.60
CA ILE A 108 -38.36 -14.27 -7.72
C ILE A 108 -38.42 -15.06 -9.02
N TRP A 109 -37.41 -15.89 -9.29
CA TRP A 109 -37.33 -16.71 -10.50
C TRP A 109 -38.55 -17.62 -10.68
N ARG A 110 -38.94 -18.35 -9.61
CA ARG A 110 -40.13 -19.21 -9.64
C ARG A 110 -41.43 -18.44 -9.83
N SER A 111 -41.50 -17.19 -9.39
CA SER A 111 -42.68 -16.33 -9.53
C SER A 111 -42.76 -15.66 -10.90
N SER A 112 -41.67 -15.69 -11.68
CA SER A 112 -41.59 -15.16 -13.05
C SER A 112 -41.75 -16.21 -14.15
N GLN A 113 -41.93 -17.48 -13.77
CA GLN A 113 -42.34 -18.56 -14.67
C GLN A 113 -43.86 -18.71 -14.64
#